data_AF-A0A2U2EFN4-F1
#
_entry.id   AF-A0A2U2EFN4-F1
#
_cell.length_a   1.000
_cell.length_b   1.000
_cell.length_c   1.000
_cell.angle_alpha   90.00
_cell.angle_beta   90.00
_cell.angle_gamma   90.00
#
_symmetry.space_group_name_H-M   'P 1'
#
loop_
_entity.id
_entity.type
_entity.pdbx_description
1 polymer ?
#
loop_
_entity_poly.entity_id
_entity_poly.type
_entity_poly.pdbx_seq_one_letter_code
_entity_poly.pdbx_strand_id
1 'polypeptide(L)'
;MNRIKQSLINFLNIFSYDEKRRKELDKFKSQMDKYKNMPLEELKFEYIVSNAKCEKKKSEFTLFLLTIALSVLMNVWDKFFSFMKMAIDYAGKTAGDSVEIAKISFIISSIIVFFITAVIFFMLFAFINDIHKMKINIAMIEDVMH
;
A
#
# COMPACT_ATOMS: atom_id res chain seq x y z
N MET A 1 -19.50 -15.41 30.93
CA MET A 1 -19.84 -14.46 29.83
C MET A 1 -19.22 -13.06 30.01
N ASN A 2 -19.16 -12.49 31.23
CA ASN A 2 -18.56 -11.16 31.46
C ASN A 2 -17.04 -11.05 31.19
N ARG A 3 -16.25 -12.10 31.47
CA ARG A 3 -14.79 -12.06 31.34
C ARG A 3 -14.29 -11.93 29.89
N ILE A 4 -14.97 -12.61 28.96
CA ILE A 4 -14.67 -12.56 27.52
C ILE A 4 -15.03 -11.19 26.95
N LYS A 5 -16.16 -10.63 27.38
CA LYS A 5 -16.61 -9.29 26.99
C LYS A 5 -15.63 -8.21 27.47
N GLN A 6 -15.15 -8.29 28.71
CA GLN A 6 -14.13 -7.39 29.25
C GLN A 6 -12.79 -7.49 28.49
N SER A 7 -12.37 -8.71 28.15
CA SER A 7 -11.15 -8.95 27.37
C SER A 7 -11.24 -8.37 25.96
N LEU A 8 -12.38 -8.53 25.29
CA LEU A 8 -12.65 -7.94 23.97
C LEU A 8 -12.68 -6.41 24.01
N ILE A 9 -13.29 -5.81 25.04
CA ILE A 9 -13.30 -4.35 25.21
C ILE A 9 -11.89 -3.81 25.45
N ASN A 10 -11.07 -4.48 26.28
CA ASN A 10 -9.68 -4.09 26.47
C ASN A 10 -8.84 -4.25 25.20
N PHE A 11 -9.06 -5.32 24.43
CA PHE A 11 -8.41 -5.52 23.14
C PHE A 11 -8.82 -4.43 22.13
N LEU A 12 -10.11 -4.11 22.05
CA LEU A 12 -10.62 -3.02 21.23
C LEU A 12 -10.09 -1.66 21.67
N ASN A 13 -9.87 -1.44 22.98
CA ASN A 13 -9.26 -0.21 23.49
C ASN A 13 -7.78 -0.08 23.09
N ILE A 14 -7.02 -1.18 23.02
CA ILE A 14 -5.64 -1.17 22.49
C ILE A 14 -5.62 -0.80 21.00
N PHE A 15 -6.66 -1.20 20.26
CA PHE A 15 -6.88 -0.82 18.87
C PHE A 15 -7.69 0.47 18.70
N SER A 16 -8.08 1.13 19.80
CA SER A 16 -8.83 2.37 19.74
C SER A 16 -7.97 3.43 19.07
N TYR A 17 -8.61 4.24 18.24
CA TYR A 17 -7.99 5.34 17.55
C TYR A 17 -7.18 6.25 18.50
N ASP A 18 -7.69 6.47 19.72
CA ASP A 18 -7.00 7.27 20.74
C ASP A 18 -5.71 6.65 21.24
N GLU A 19 -5.68 5.32 21.41
CA GLU A 19 -4.48 4.59 21.83
C GLU A 19 -3.41 4.63 20.73
N LYS A 20 -3.83 4.40 19.47
CA LYS A 20 -2.94 4.47 18.30
C LYS A 20 -2.37 5.87 18.13
N ARG A 21 -3.22 6.90 18.23
CA ARG A 21 -2.82 8.31 18.14
C ARG A 21 -1.86 8.71 19.25
N ARG A 22 -2.08 8.24 20.49
CA ARG A 22 -1.13 8.45 21.60
C ARG A 22 0.24 7.86 21.29
N LYS A 23 0.30 6.61 20.83
CA LYS A 23 1.58 5.97 20.44
C LYS A 23 2.29 6.70 19.30
N GLU A 24 1.55 7.21 18.33
CA GLU A 24 2.11 8.02 17.24
C GLU A 24 2.66 9.36 17.73
N LEU A 25 1.94 10.03 18.65
CA LEU A 25 2.39 11.26 19.31
C LEU A 25 3.66 11.04 20.16
N ASP A 26 3.74 9.94 20.91
CA ASP A 26 4.92 9.63 21.72
C ASP A 26 6.15 9.37 20.85
N LYS A 27 5.98 8.67 19.73
CA LYS A 27 7.03 8.50 18.72
C LYS A 27 7.46 9.84 18.12
N PHE A 28 6.50 10.69 17.78
CA PHE A 28 6.76 12.04 17.27
C PHE A 28 7.60 12.85 18.27
N LYS A 29 7.19 12.91 19.55
CA LYS A 29 7.93 13.61 20.61
C LYS A 29 9.34 13.08 20.77
N SER A 30 9.51 11.76 20.80
CA SER A 30 10.84 11.13 20.92
C SER A 30 11.75 11.48 19.74
N GLN A 31 11.22 11.52 18.51
CA GLN A 31 11.98 11.95 17.34
C GLN A 31 12.34 13.44 17.38
N MET A 32 11.38 14.28 17.78
CA MET A 32 11.59 15.71 17.94
C MET A 32 12.68 16.02 18.97
N ASP A 33 12.66 15.34 20.12
CA ASP A 33 13.70 15.50 21.14
C ASP A 33 15.08 15.05 20.63
N LYS A 34 15.15 14.00 19.79
CA LYS A 34 16.40 13.59 19.14
C LYS A 34 16.96 14.72 18.27
N TYR A 35 16.13 15.35 17.44
CA TYR A 35 16.57 16.43 16.55
C TYR A 35 16.98 17.69 17.32
N LYS A 36 16.25 18.06 18.38
CA LYS A 36 16.60 19.21 19.23
C LYS A 36 17.96 19.10 19.91
N ASN A 37 18.37 17.88 20.24
CA ASN A 37 19.65 17.62 20.90
C ASN A 37 20.81 17.38 19.90
N MET A 38 20.54 17.43 18.59
CA MET A 38 21.53 17.18 17.54
C MET A 38 22.30 18.46 17.20
N PRO A 39 23.63 18.39 16.95
CA PRO A 39 24.40 19.52 16.45
C PRO A 39 23.84 20.06 15.14
N LEU A 40 23.91 21.38 14.93
CA LEU A 40 23.34 22.04 13.75
C LEU A 40 23.87 21.48 12.42
N GLU A 41 25.15 21.15 12.35
CA GLU A 41 25.78 20.57 11.15
C GLU A 41 25.22 19.17 10.84
N GLU A 42 25.05 18.34 11.86
CA GLU A 42 24.48 17.00 11.73
C GLU A 42 22.98 17.07 11.36
N LEU A 43 22.26 18.05 11.93
CA LEU A 43 20.84 18.28 11.62
C LEU A 43 20.64 18.72 10.15
N LYS A 44 21.51 19.60 9.64
CA LYS A 44 21.53 19.99 8.21
C LYS A 44 21.83 18.81 7.29
N PHE A 45 22.78 17.96 7.68
CA PHE A 45 23.10 16.74 6.93
C PHE A 45 21.88 15.80 6.88
N GLU A 46 21.25 15.52 8.01
CA GLU A 46 20.04 14.68 8.11
C GLU A 46 18.88 15.25 7.28
N TYR A 47 18.69 16.57 7.26
CA TYR A 47 17.70 17.23 6.39
C TYR A 47 17.98 16.94 4.91
N ILE A 48 19.21 17.19 4.44
CA ILE A 48 19.58 17.01 3.03
C ILE A 48 19.42 15.55 2.62
N VAL A 49 19.93 14.61 3.43
CA VAL A 49 19.85 13.17 3.15
C VAL A 49 18.39 12.70 3.14
N SER A 50 17.60 13.10 4.12
CA SER A 50 16.18 12.72 4.22
C SER A 50 15.37 13.28 3.05
N ASN A 51 15.61 14.53 2.68
CA ASN A 51 14.94 15.17 1.54
C ASN A 51 15.31 14.50 0.22
N ALA A 52 16.60 14.25 -0.04
CA ALA A 52 17.06 13.54 -1.22
C ALA A 52 16.45 12.12 -1.32
N LYS A 53 16.36 11.41 -0.18
CA LYS A 53 15.74 10.07 -0.13
C LYS A 53 14.24 10.14 -0.42
N CYS A 54 13.55 11.17 0.09
CA CYS A 54 12.12 11.40 -0.17
C CYS A 54 11.87 11.69 -1.65
N GLU A 55 12.66 12.57 -2.28
CA GLU A 55 12.56 12.86 -3.72
C GLU A 55 12.82 11.62 -4.58
N LYS A 56 13.85 10.84 -4.26
CA LYS A 56 14.10 9.56 -4.92
C LYS A 56 12.89 8.62 -4.82
N LYS A 57 12.29 8.51 -3.63
CA LYS A 57 11.11 7.64 -3.40
C LYS A 57 9.89 8.11 -4.19
N LYS A 58 9.67 9.43 -4.31
CA LYS A 58 8.63 9.99 -5.18
C LYS A 58 8.86 9.62 -6.64
N SER A 59 10.10 9.76 -7.13
CA SER A 59 10.44 9.38 -8.51
C SER A 59 10.22 7.88 -8.76
N GLU A 60 10.63 7.01 -7.83
CA GLU A 60 10.35 5.56 -7.90
C GLU A 60 8.85 5.28 -7.97
N PHE A 61 8.05 5.98 -7.15
CA PHE A 61 6.59 5.86 -7.17
C PHE A 61 5.98 6.30 -8.50
N THR A 62 6.45 7.40 -9.08
CA THR A 62 6.00 7.87 -10.41
C THR A 62 6.33 6.86 -11.50
N LEU A 63 7.54 6.29 -11.51
CA LEU A 63 7.93 5.24 -12.45
C LEU A 63 7.08 3.98 -12.29
N PHE A 64 6.76 3.60 -11.05
CA PHE A 64 5.89 2.48 -10.74
C PHE A 64 4.47 2.71 -11.30
N LEU A 65 3.89 3.90 -11.08
CA LEU A 65 2.59 4.28 -11.64
C LEU A 65 2.59 4.26 -13.17
N LEU A 66 3.64 4.79 -13.80
CA LEU A 66 3.79 4.76 -15.26
C LEU A 66 3.84 3.32 -15.79
N THR A 67 4.57 2.44 -15.10
CA THR A 67 4.68 1.02 -15.46
C THR A 67 3.33 0.31 -15.38
N ILE A 68 2.54 0.58 -14.33
CA ILE A 68 1.18 0.05 -14.19
C ILE A 68 0.29 0.56 -15.32
N ALA A 69 0.31 1.86 -15.59
CA ALA A 69 -0.49 2.48 -16.65
C ALA A 69 -0.17 1.84 -18.02
N LEU A 70 1.11 1.69 -18.34
CA LEU A 70 1.56 1.03 -19.57
C LEU A 70 1.12 -0.46 -19.61
N SER A 71 1.24 -1.18 -18.50
CA SER A 71 0.85 -2.59 -18.44
C SER A 71 -0.64 -2.79 -18.71
N VAL A 72 -1.49 -1.94 -18.11
CA VAL A 72 -2.94 -1.94 -18.33
C VAL A 72 -3.27 -1.59 -19.78
N LEU A 73 -2.63 -0.57 -20.34
CA LEU A 73 -2.87 -0.14 -21.72
C LEU A 73 -2.43 -1.17 -22.76
N MET A 74 -1.28 -1.81 -22.56
CA MET A 74 -0.64 -2.62 -23.60
C MET A 74 -1.07 -4.07 -23.65
N ASN A 75 -1.28 -4.75 -22.51
CA ASN A 75 -1.19 -6.22 -22.52
C ASN A 75 -2.07 -6.97 -21.51
N VAL A 76 -2.57 -6.32 -20.46
CA VAL A 76 -3.37 -7.04 -19.45
C VAL A 76 -4.76 -7.38 -19.99
N TRP A 77 -5.40 -6.43 -20.68
CA TRP A 77 -6.73 -6.65 -21.26
C TRP A 77 -6.71 -7.70 -22.37
N ASP A 78 -5.74 -7.63 -23.27
CA ASP A 78 -5.62 -8.59 -24.37
C ASP A 78 -5.47 -10.02 -23.85
N LYS A 79 -4.61 -10.24 -22.86
CA LYS A 79 -4.45 -11.55 -22.20
C LYS A 79 -5.73 -12.02 -21.51
N PHE A 80 -6.44 -11.12 -20.83
CA PHE A 80 -7.71 -11.46 -20.18
C PHE A 80 -8.76 -11.90 -21.21
N PHE A 81 -8.96 -11.12 -22.27
CA PHE A 81 -9.94 -11.43 -23.31
C PHE A 81 -9.55 -12.67 -24.12
N SER A 82 -8.27 -12.88 -24.40
CA SER A 82 -7.77 -14.08 -25.07
C SER A 82 -8.04 -15.33 -24.23
N PHE A 83 -7.81 -15.27 -22.91
CA PHE A 83 -8.16 -16.35 -22.00
C PHE A 83 -9.67 -16.63 -22.02
N MET A 84 -10.50 -15.59 -21.95
CA MET A 84 -11.95 -15.74 -22.01
C MET A 84 -12.42 -16.36 -23.32
N LYS A 85 -11.85 -15.94 -24.45
CA LYS A 85 -12.15 -16.52 -25.77
C LYS A 85 -11.80 -18.02 -25.81
N MET A 86 -10.65 -18.40 -25.25
CA MET A 86 -10.23 -19.81 -25.17
C MET A 86 -11.16 -20.63 -24.27
N ALA A 87 -11.58 -20.09 -23.13
CA ALA A 87 -12.52 -20.75 -22.23
C ALA A 87 -13.89 -21.00 -22.89
N ILE A 88 -14.40 -20.03 -23.65
CA ILE A 88 -15.66 -20.15 -24.39
C ILE A 88 -15.52 -21.17 -25.54
N ASP A 89 -14.44 -21.13 -26.31
CA ASP A 89 -14.20 -22.10 -27.40
C ASP A 89 -14.07 -23.53 -26.89
N TYR A 90 -13.40 -23.72 -25.73
CA TYR A 90 -13.31 -25.02 -25.07
C TYR A 90 -14.69 -25.52 -24.61
N ALA A 91 -15.48 -24.65 -23.97
CA ALA A 91 -16.83 -24.98 -23.54
C ALA A 91 -17.75 -25.39 -24.71
N GLY A 92 -17.63 -24.73 -25.88
CA GLY A 92 -18.44 -25.05 -27.06
C GLY A 92 -18.11 -26.38 -27.74
N LYS A 93 -16.93 -26.96 -27.47
CA LYS A 93 -16.46 -28.23 -28.07
C LYS A 93 -16.76 -29.45 -27.19
N THR A 94 -17.13 -29.26 -25.93
CA THR A 94 -17.44 -30.35 -24.99
C THR A 94 -18.92 -30.70 -25.02
N ALA A 95 -19.26 -31.99 -25.11
CA ALA A 95 -20.64 -32.50 -25.12
C ALA A 95 -21.40 -32.38 -23.77
N GLY A 96 -20.77 -31.80 -22.75
CA GLY A 96 -21.37 -31.55 -21.42
C GLY A 96 -21.99 -30.16 -21.30
N ASP A 97 -22.33 -29.74 -20.06
CA ASP A 97 -22.93 -28.43 -19.80
C ASP A 97 -21.92 -27.29 -20.00
N SER A 98 -21.73 -26.91 -21.27
CA SER A 98 -20.84 -25.85 -21.74
C SER A 98 -20.97 -24.54 -20.95
N VAL A 99 -22.15 -24.25 -20.42
CA VAL A 99 -22.43 -23.05 -19.63
C VAL A 99 -21.72 -23.09 -18.28
N GLU A 100 -21.61 -24.26 -17.65
CA GLU A 100 -20.98 -24.43 -16.34
C GLU A 100 -19.45 -24.25 -16.42
N ILE A 101 -18.83 -24.80 -17.46
CA ILE A 101 -17.39 -24.66 -17.73
C ILE A 101 -17.00 -23.19 -17.96
N ALA A 102 -17.80 -22.46 -18.75
CA ALA A 102 -17.57 -21.04 -19.02
C ALA A 102 -17.73 -20.20 -17.74
N LYS A 103 -18.76 -20.48 -16.92
CA LYS A 103 -18.98 -19.79 -15.63
C LYS A 103 -17.80 -20.00 -14.67
N ILE A 104 -17.34 -21.24 -14.48
CA ILE A 104 -16.23 -21.55 -13.58
C ILE A 104 -14.95 -20.85 -14.04
N SER A 105 -14.66 -20.88 -15.34
CA SER A 105 -13.48 -20.23 -15.92
C SER A 105 -13.51 -18.71 -15.72
N PHE A 106 -14.68 -18.08 -15.89
CA PHE A 106 -14.86 -16.65 -15.63
C PHE A 106 -14.65 -16.30 -14.15
N ILE A 107 -15.17 -17.11 -13.23
CA ILE A 107 -14.99 -16.91 -11.77
C ILE A 107 -13.51 -16.97 -11.41
N ILE A 108 -12.79 -18.00 -11.86
CA ILE A 108 -11.35 -18.14 -11.57
C ILE A 108 -10.56 -16.95 -12.12
N SER A 109 -10.81 -16.56 -13.36
CA SER A 109 -10.14 -15.41 -13.97
C SER A 109 -10.41 -14.10 -13.23
N SER A 110 -11.66 -13.89 -12.82
CA SER A 110 -12.07 -12.71 -12.03
C SER A 110 -11.37 -12.65 -10.68
N ILE A 111 -11.23 -13.79 -9.99
CA ILE A 111 -10.50 -13.88 -8.72
C ILE A 111 -9.03 -13.51 -8.90
N ILE A 112 -8.38 -14.00 -9.96
CA ILE A 112 -6.98 -13.70 -10.26
C ILE A 112 -6.80 -12.20 -10.51
N VAL A 113 -7.64 -11.60 -11.36
CA VAL A 113 -7.59 -10.15 -11.65
C VAL A 113 -7.81 -9.34 -10.37
N PHE A 114 -8.80 -9.71 -9.56
CA PHE A 114 -9.07 -9.04 -8.28
C PHE A 114 -7.87 -9.14 -7.33
N PHE A 115 -7.26 -10.32 -7.20
CA PHE A 115 -6.12 -10.54 -6.32
C PHE A 115 -4.91 -9.71 -6.76
N ILE A 116 -4.56 -9.70 -8.05
CA ILE A 116 -3.47 -8.88 -8.60
C ILE A 116 -3.76 -7.40 -8.35
N THR A 117 -4.99 -6.96 -8.57
CA THR A 117 -5.41 -5.58 -8.34
C THR A 117 -5.26 -5.19 -6.87
N ALA A 118 -5.71 -6.05 -5.95
CA ALA A 118 -5.57 -5.83 -4.51
C ALA A 118 -4.10 -5.73 -4.06
N VAL A 119 -3.23 -6.58 -4.62
CA VAL A 119 -1.79 -6.53 -4.37
C VAL A 119 -1.18 -5.20 -4.85
N ILE A 120 -1.55 -4.74 -6.04
CA ILE A 120 -1.11 -3.43 -6.57
C ILE A 120 -1.57 -2.30 -5.65
N PHE A 121 -2.85 -2.28 -5.25
CA PHE A 121 -3.38 -1.28 -4.32
C PHE A 121 -2.65 -1.27 -2.97
N PHE A 122 -2.37 -2.45 -2.42
CA PHE A 122 -1.61 -2.57 -1.17
C PHE A 122 -0.20 -1.99 -1.32
N MET A 123 0.50 -2.28 -2.41
CA MET A 123 1.81 -1.68 -2.70
C MET A 123 1.71 -0.16 -2.81
N LEU A 124 0.73 0.37 -3.56
CA LEU A 124 0.51 1.82 -3.69
C LEU A 124 0.29 2.48 -2.33
N PHE A 125 -0.54 1.87 -1.48
CA PHE A 125 -0.79 2.35 -0.12
C PHE A 125 0.48 2.35 0.74
N ALA A 126 1.30 1.31 0.65
CA ALA A 126 2.59 1.24 1.35
C ALA A 126 3.54 2.37 0.91
N PHE A 127 3.68 2.59 -0.40
CA PHE A 127 4.51 3.67 -0.95
C PHE A 127 4.06 5.06 -0.49
N ILE A 128 2.75 5.33 -0.52
CA ILE A 128 2.20 6.63 -0.07
C ILE A 128 2.50 6.85 1.41
N ASN A 129 2.29 5.82 2.24
CA ASN A 129 2.57 5.91 3.68
C ASN A 129 4.05 6.14 3.98
N ASP A 130 4.95 5.50 3.24
CA ASP A 130 6.39 5.71 3.39
C ASP A 130 6.79 7.14 3.05
N ILE A 131 6.33 7.66 1.89
CA ILE A 131 6.60 9.05 1.49
C ILE A 131 6.02 10.03 2.52
N HIS A 132 4.80 9.78 3.02
CA HIS A 132 4.17 10.61 4.03
C HIS A 132 4.98 10.67 5.33
N LYS A 133 5.45 9.53 5.84
CA LYS A 133 6.32 9.47 7.03
C LYS A 133 7.63 10.22 6.81
N MET A 134 8.24 10.09 5.63
CA MET A 134 9.47 10.81 5.30
C MET A 134 9.25 12.32 5.28
N LYS A 135 8.13 12.80 4.71
CA LYS A 135 7.75 14.22 4.74
C LYS A 135 7.55 14.75 6.16
N ILE A 136 6.89 13.97 7.02
CA ILE A 136 6.72 14.35 8.43
C ILE A 136 8.08 14.50 9.11
N ASN A 137 9.01 13.56 8.92
CA ASN A 137 10.35 13.65 9.51
C ASN A 137 11.13 14.87 9.01
N ILE A 138 11.08 15.17 7.71
CA ILE A 138 11.71 16.36 7.13
C ILE A 138 11.14 17.63 7.75
N ALA A 139 9.81 17.72 7.89
CA ALA A 139 9.14 18.86 8.51
C ALA A 139 9.54 19.04 9.99
N MET A 140 9.76 17.95 10.74
CA MET A 140 10.28 18.06 12.11
C MET A 140 11.70 18.64 12.14
N ILE A 141 12.58 18.20 11.23
CA ILE A 141 13.95 18.70 11.15
C ILE A 141 13.96 20.19 10.78
N GLU A 142 13.10 20.59 9.84
CA GLU A 142 12.92 21.98 9.42
C GLU A 142 12.42 22.87 10.58
N ASP A 143 11.45 22.40 11.36
CA ASP A 143 10.93 23.08 12.55
C ASP A 143 12.00 23.31 13.63
N VAL A 144 12.94 22.37 13.80
CA VAL A 144 14.04 22.49 14.78
C VAL A 144 15.18 23.40 14.28
N MET A 145 15.38 23.53 12.97
CA MET A 145 16.40 24.39 12.40
C MET A 145 16.03 25.88 12.41
N HIS A 146 14.74 26.20 12.49
CA HIS A 146 14.19 27.56 12.54
C HIS A 146 14.07 28.08 13.98
#